data_AF-A0A946FM15-F1
#
_entry.id   AF-A0A946FM15-F1
#
_cell.length_a   1.000
_cell.length_b   1.000
_cell.length_c   1.000
_cell.angle_alpha   90.00
_cell.angle_beta   90.00
_cell.angle_gamma   90.00
#
_symmetry.space_group_name_H-M   'P 1'
#
loop_
_entity.id
_entity.type
_entity.pdbx_description
1 polymer ?
#
loop_
_entity_poly.entity_id
_entity_poly.type
_entity_poly.pdbx_seq_one_letter_code
_entity_poly.pdbx_strand_id
1 'polypeptide(L)'
;MLDASPLPEEAIAAAREKLTDLRARLLDLTLRNRFLNFTHRDGAKTQLRIVDELPDQLYGQLAADGTPFFLAPLPEPEDEPADERSPAFQSALSAAKATDEDYLSAIDALEEDDPDSPKRRNAERALKDRVRSQIGMTPWTHGRLMSRAEWARKNKISPSHELPYAGDLDQAEKHTDSAIQTLLFADDLDARGRNLIAEARRWREEKGVDALYLALGFLEWREAKASDRALLAPLLLIPVGIERKSTPKGTRFEITMGQGGIKENAALRADSHHSVS
;
A
#
# COMPACT_ATOMS: atom_id res chain seq x y z
N MET A 1 13.93 -44.49 -26.99
CA MET A 1 13.13 -44.43 -25.75
C MET A 1 14.10 -44.34 -24.59
N LEU A 2 14.30 -43.17 -24.01
CA LEU A 2 15.07 -43.02 -22.77
C LEU A 2 14.15 -43.43 -21.63
N ASP A 3 14.51 -44.49 -20.93
CA ASP A 3 13.82 -45.00 -19.76
C ASP A 3 13.97 -43.99 -18.62
N ALA A 4 12.90 -43.24 -18.35
CA ALA A 4 12.81 -42.32 -17.23
C ALA A 4 12.36 -43.08 -15.96
N SER A 5 13.11 -44.11 -15.59
CA SER A 5 12.92 -44.76 -14.30
C SER A 5 13.16 -43.75 -13.17
N PRO A 6 12.23 -43.62 -12.20
CA PRO A 6 12.36 -42.64 -11.13
C PRO A 6 13.64 -42.88 -10.33
N LEU A 7 14.32 -41.79 -9.94
CA LEU A 7 15.53 -41.86 -9.12
C LEU A 7 15.26 -42.63 -7.82
N PRO A 8 16.24 -43.40 -7.29
CA PRO A 8 16.10 -44.08 -6.02
C PRO A 8 15.72 -43.10 -4.90
N GLU A 9 14.79 -43.48 -4.02
CA GLU A 9 14.31 -42.60 -2.93
C GLU A 9 15.46 -42.10 -2.05
N GLU A 10 16.48 -42.94 -1.78
CA GLU A 10 17.68 -42.56 -1.03
C GLU A 10 18.48 -41.44 -1.73
N ALA A 11 18.59 -41.49 -3.06
CA ALA A 11 19.29 -40.46 -3.82
C ALA A 11 18.51 -39.13 -3.81
N ILE A 12 17.18 -39.18 -3.86
CA ILE A 12 16.31 -38.01 -3.74
C ILE A 12 16.43 -37.40 -2.33
N ALA A 13 16.42 -38.23 -1.29
CA ALA A 13 16.57 -37.78 0.10
C ALA A 13 17.94 -37.12 0.34
N ALA A 14 19.04 -37.76 -0.08
CA ALA A 14 20.38 -37.21 0.05
C ALA A 14 20.57 -35.91 -0.76
N ALA A 15 19.96 -35.81 -1.95
CA ALA A 15 19.97 -34.59 -2.74
C ALA A 15 19.19 -33.45 -2.05
N ARG A 16 18.02 -33.75 -1.44
CA ARG A 16 17.23 -32.77 -0.67
C ARG A 16 17.98 -32.27 0.56
N GLU A 17 18.66 -33.16 1.27
CA GLU A 17 19.47 -32.81 2.43
C GLU A 17 20.63 -31.87 2.04
N LYS A 18 21.43 -32.25 1.03
CA LYS A 18 22.51 -31.40 0.52
C LYS A 18 22.02 -30.05 0.01
N LEU A 19 20.88 -30.04 -0.69
CA LEU A 19 20.26 -28.78 -1.13
C LEU A 19 19.85 -27.89 0.04
N THR A 20 19.40 -28.49 1.14
CA THR A 20 19.02 -27.75 2.36
C THR A 20 20.24 -27.14 3.04
N ASP A 21 21.34 -27.89 3.18
CA ASP A 21 22.61 -27.36 3.72
C ASP A 21 23.19 -26.24 2.85
N LEU A 22 23.23 -26.41 1.52
CA LEU A 22 23.69 -25.36 0.60
C LEU A 22 22.82 -24.10 0.68
N ARG A 23 21.49 -24.26 0.82
CA ARG A 23 20.57 -23.13 1.01
C ARG A 23 20.88 -22.38 2.30
N ALA A 24 21.13 -23.08 3.40
CA ALA A 24 21.48 -22.45 4.68
C ALA A 24 22.76 -21.60 4.57
N ARG A 25 23.79 -22.12 3.89
CA ARG A 25 25.07 -21.42 3.70
C ARG A 25 24.99 -20.20 2.78
N LEU A 26 24.04 -20.19 1.86
CA LEU A 26 23.83 -19.09 0.89
C LEU A 26 22.84 -18.03 1.38
N LEU A 27 22.19 -18.24 2.53
CA LEU A 27 21.30 -17.24 3.13
C LEU A 27 22.10 -16.07 3.69
N ASP A 28 21.75 -14.86 3.25
CA ASP A 28 22.28 -13.63 3.84
C ASP A 28 21.56 -13.34 5.17
N LEU A 29 22.27 -13.56 6.28
CA LEU A 29 21.78 -13.28 7.64
C LEU A 29 22.15 -11.87 8.14
N THR A 30 22.70 -11.01 7.29
CA THR A 30 23.05 -9.65 7.69
C THR A 30 21.82 -8.74 7.78
N LEU A 31 21.92 -7.65 8.55
CA LEU A 31 20.87 -6.62 8.66
C LEU A 31 20.61 -5.83 7.36
N ARG A 32 21.37 -6.10 6.28
CA ARG A 32 21.08 -5.59 4.93
C ARG A 32 19.92 -6.35 4.28
N ASN A 33 19.64 -7.56 4.75
CA ASN A 33 18.53 -8.37 4.29
C ASN A 33 17.20 -7.81 4.82
N ARG A 34 16.33 -7.36 3.92
CA ARG A 34 14.99 -6.83 4.28
C ARG A 34 14.04 -7.89 4.83
N PHE A 35 14.36 -9.18 4.68
CA PHE A 35 13.64 -10.25 5.36
C PHE A 35 14.03 -10.36 6.84
N LEU A 36 15.10 -9.72 7.30
CA LEU A 36 15.48 -9.67 8.71
C LEU A 36 15.28 -8.27 9.31
N ASN A 37 15.48 -7.23 8.50
CA ASN A 37 15.36 -5.83 8.92
C ASN A 37 14.50 -5.06 7.93
N PHE A 38 13.20 -5.35 7.95
CA PHE A 38 12.18 -4.62 7.21
C PHE A 38 11.89 -3.28 7.88
N THR A 39 11.62 -2.25 7.09
CA THR A 39 11.20 -0.94 7.59
C THR A 39 9.99 -0.46 6.83
N HIS A 40 8.87 -0.28 7.54
CA HIS A 40 7.71 0.38 6.98
C HIS A 40 8.07 1.83 6.63
N ARG A 41 7.89 2.19 5.37
CA ARG A 41 8.13 3.53 4.83
C ARG A 41 7.02 3.83 3.85
N ASP A 42 6.12 4.73 4.24
CA ASP A 42 4.95 5.06 3.42
C ASP A 42 5.33 5.64 2.06
N GLY A 43 6.51 6.26 1.94
CA GLY A 43 7.05 6.80 0.69
C GLY A 43 7.77 5.80 -0.22
N ALA A 44 8.10 4.59 0.24
CA ALA A 44 8.97 3.69 -0.52
C ALA A 44 8.28 3.04 -1.72
N LYS A 45 8.95 3.12 -2.89
CA LYS A 45 8.42 2.70 -4.20
C LYS A 45 8.22 1.20 -4.35
N THR A 46 8.94 0.41 -3.56
CA THR A 46 8.97 -1.05 -3.66
C THR A 46 8.06 -1.74 -2.63
N GLN A 47 7.25 -0.97 -1.89
CA GLN A 47 6.30 -1.55 -0.93
C GLN A 47 4.97 -0.82 -0.99
N LEU A 48 3.91 -1.56 -0.72
CA LEU A 48 2.56 -1.04 -0.60
C LEU A 48 1.94 -1.64 0.66
N ARG A 49 1.26 -0.78 1.42
CA ARG A 49 0.67 -1.15 2.69
C ARG A 49 -0.82 -1.40 2.50
N ILE A 50 -1.23 -2.59 2.92
CA ILE A 50 -2.62 -3.01 3.04
C ILE A 50 -3.10 -2.68 4.45
N VAL A 51 -4.33 -2.21 4.57
CA VAL A 51 -4.94 -1.77 5.83
C VAL A 51 -6.40 -2.19 5.87
N ASP A 52 -6.98 -2.22 7.08
CA ASP A 52 -8.41 -2.49 7.27
C ASP A 52 -8.88 -3.82 6.64
N GLU A 53 -8.03 -4.84 6.66
CA GLU A 53 -8.33 -6.19 6.14
C GLU A 53 -8.22 -7.26 7.22
N LEU A 54 -8.85 -8.41 6.95
CA LEU A 54 -8.73 -9.63 7.75
C LEU A 54 -7.76 -10.62 7.08
N PRO A 55 -6.56 -10.86 7.65
CA PRO A 55 -5.54 -11.69 7.01
C PRO A 55 -6.01 -13.11 6.68
N ASP A 56 -6.77 -13.75 7.58
CA ASP A 56 -7.28 -15.11 7.40
C ASP A 56 -8.24 -15.20 6.21
N GLN A 57 -9.14 -14.22 6.07
CA GLN A 57 -10.12 -14.17 4.98
C GLN A 57 -9.43 -13.84 3.66
N LEU A 58 -8.54 -12.84 3.66
CA LEU A 58 -7.77 -12.44 2.49
C LEU A 58 -6.97 -13.62 1.93
N TYR A 59 -6.29 -14.37 2.80
CA TYR A 59 -5.57 -15.57 2.36
C TYR A 59 -6.51 -16.66 1.85
N GLY A 60 -7.57 -16.97 2.60
CA GLY A 60 -8.53 -18.01 2.23
C GLY A 60 -9.14 -17.76 0.84
N GLN A 61 -9.57 -16.53 0.56
CA GLN A 61 -10.17 -16.17 -0.72
C GLN A 61 -9.15 -16.10 -1.85
N LEU A 62 -7.94 -15.57 -1.60
CA LEU A 62 -6.87 -15.52 -2.59
C LEU A 62 -6.41 -16.94 -3.00
N ALA A 63 -6.45 -17.89 -2.07
CA ALA A 63 -6.06 -19.28 -2.29
C ALA A 63 -7.16 -20.15 -2.92
N ALA A 64 -8.43 -19.91 -2.59
CA ALA A 64 -9.54 -20.79 -2.99
C ALA A 64 -10.01 -20.55 -4.44
N ASP A 65 -10.21 -19.29 -4.82
CA ASP A 65 -11.09 -18.98 -5.97
C ASP A 65 -10.32 -18.59 -7.23
N GLY A 66 -9.00 -18.42 -7.15
CA GLY A 66 -8.17 -17.87 -8.23
C GLY A 66 -8.63 -16.48 -8.71
N THR A 67 -9.58 -15.87 -8.00
CA THR A 67 -10.23 -14.63 -8.36
C THR A 67 -9.26 -13.49 -8.08
N PRO A 68 -9.06 -12.57 -9.05
CA PRO A 68 -8.18 -11.43 -8.82
C PRO A 68 -8.80 -10.49 -7.79
N PHE A 69 -8.01 -10.19 -6.76
CA PHE A 69 -8.30 -9.10 -5.85
C PHE A 69 -7.90 -7.78 -6.50
N PHE A 70 -8.40 -6.66 -6.00
CA PHE A 70 -8.00 -5.36 -6.50
C PHE A 70 -7.62 -4.40 -5.39
N LEU A 71 -6.58 -3.62 -5.62
CA LEU A 71 -6.15 -2.60 -4.67
C LEU A 71 -7.13 -1.43 -4.72
N ALA A 72 -7.79 -1.18 -3.60
CA ALA A 72 -8.67 -0.04 -3.42
C ALA A 72 -7.85 1.18 -2.95
N PRO A 73 -7.98 2.33 -3.65
CA PRO A 73 -7.36 3.56 -3.20
C PRO A 73 -8.07 4.09 -1.95
N LEU A 74 -7.37 4.92 -1.20
CA LEU A 74 -7.98 5.76 -0.18
C LEU A 74 -8.91 6.76 -0.88
N PRO A 75 -10.16 6.95 -0.40
CA PRO A 75 -11.09 7.90 -1.00
C PRO A 75 -10.46 9.29 -1.07
N GLU A 76 -10.54 9.94 -2.23
CA GLU A 76 -10.00 11.29 -2.37
C GLU A 76 -10.85 12.27 -1.56
N PRO A 77 -10.24 13.23 -0.87
CA PRO A 77 -10.98 14.35 -0.34
C PRO A 77 -11.62 15.12 -1.48
N GLU A 78 -12.93 15.40 -1.37
CA GLU A 78 -13.62 16.29 -2.29
C GLU A 78 -12.90 17.65 -2.28
N ASP A 79 -12.37 18.10 -3.42
CA ASP A 79 -11.70 19.41 -3.52
C ASP A 79 -12.65 20.60 -3.26
N GLU A 80 -13.95 20.35 -3.37
CA GLU A 80 -15.02 21.30 -3.05
C GLU A 80 -16.05 20.62 -2.14
N PRO A 81 -16.15 21.00 -0.86
CA PRO A 81 -17.17 20.46 0.02
C PRO A 81 -18.57 20.86 -0.46
N ALA A 82 -19.52 19.94 -0.35
CA ALA A 82 -20.88 20.12 -0.88
C ALA A 82 -21.62 21.38 -0.37
N ASP A 83 -21.23 21.91 0.79
CA ASP A 83 -21.78 23.14 1.38
C ASP A 83 -21.36 24.42 0.64
N GLU A 84 -20.23 24.39 -0.09
CA GLU A 84 -19.82 25.48 -0.99
C GLU A 84 -20.74 25.61 -2.21
N ARG A 85 -21.58 24.61 -2.48
CA ARG A 85 -22.64 24.70 -3.51
C ARG A 85 -23.89 25.44 -3.00
N SER A 86 -23.94 25.83 -1.74
CA SER A 86 -25.08 26.57 -1.19
C SER A 86 -25.23 27.96 -1.83
N PRO A 87 -26.46 28.47 -2.04
CA PRO A 87 -26.67 29.80 -2.61
C PRO A 87 -26.00 30.93 -1.83
N ALA A 88 -25.94 30.80 -0.50
CA ALA A 88 -25.29 31.77 0.38
C ALA A 88 -23.78 31.84 0.13
N PHE A 89 -23.12 30.69 0.03
CA PHE A 89 -21.68 30.63 -0.27
C PHE A 89 -21.39 31.16 -1.67
N GLN A 90 -22.17 30.74 -2.67
CA GLN A 90 -21.99 31.17 -4.07
C GLN A 90 -22.17 32.68 -4.25
N SER A 91 -23.14 33.29 -3.55
CA SER A 91 -23.34 34.73 -3.55
C SER A 91 -22.19 35.49 -2.87
N ALA A 92 -21.63 34.93 -1.78
CA ALA A 92 -20.50 35.54 -1.10
C ALA A 92 -19.21 35.41 -1.93
N LEU A 93 -19.01 34.26 -2.58
CA LEU A 93 -17.87 34.00 -3.46
C LEU A 93 -17.89 34.91 -4.69
N SER A 94 -19.06 35.12 -5.32
CA SER A 94 -19.16 36.01 -6.48
C SER A 94 -18.87 37.47 -6.12
N ALA A 95 -19.33 37.92 -4.95
CA ALA A 95 -19.00 39.25 -4.43
C ALA A 95 -17.49 39.36 -4.14
N ALA A 96 -16.91 38.37 -3.47
CA ALA A 96 -15.49 38.37 -3.12
C ALA A 96 -14.57 38.30 -4.34
N LYS A 97 -14.94 37.57 -5.41
CA LYS A 97 -14.18 37.56 -6.66
C LYS A 97 -14.01 38.95 -7.29
N ALA A 98 -14.90 39.89 -6.99
CA ALA A 98 -14.85 41.26 -7.51
C ALA A 98 -14.16 42.25 -6.57
N THR A 99 -14.02 41.93 -5.28
CA THR A 99 -13.58 42.89 -4.26
C THR A 99 -12.35 42.47 -3.47
N ASP A 100 -11.99 41.18 -3.47
CA ASP A 100 -10.88 40.65 -2.69
C ASP A 100 -9.54 40.99 -3.34
N GLU A 101 -8.75 41.82 -2.65
CA GLU A 101 -7.49 42.37 -3.14
C GLU A 101 -6.42 41.28 -3.35
N ASP A 102 -6.32 40.32 -2.43
CA ASP A 102 -5.37 39.20 -2.52
C ASP A 102 -5.63 38.34 -3.77
N TYR A 103 -6.90 38.05 -4.05
CA TYR A 103 -7.30 37.28 -5.23
C TYR A 103 -7.03 38.06 -6.51
N LEU A 104 -7.47 39.32 -6.59
CA LEU A 104 -7.26 40.15 -7.77
C LEU A 104 -5.77 40.31 -8.08
N SER A 105 -4.94 40.58 -7.05
CA SER A 105 -3.49 40.65 -7.20
C SER A 105 -2.88 39.33 -7.64
N ALA A 106 -3.35 38.19 -7.12
CA ALA A 106 -2.84 36.88 -7.52
C ALA A 106 -3.19 36.51 -8.96
N ILE A 107 -4.36 36.94 -9.45
CA ILE A 107 -4.78 36.75 -10.85
C ILE A 107 -4.02 37.68 -11.79
N ASP A 108 -3.85 38.97 -11.43
CA ASP A 108 -3.10 39.93 -12.25
C ASP A 108 -1.62 39.55 -12.39
N ALA A 109 -1.06 38.84 -11.40
CA ALA A 109 0.31 38.32 -11.44
C ALA A 109 0.48 37.08 -12.34
N LEU A 110 -0.60 36.54 -12.92
CA LEU A 110 -0.52 35.42 -13.86
C LEU A 110 -0.14 35.94 -15.25
N GLU A 111 1.00 35.46 -15.75
CA GLU A 111 1.51 35.79 -17.09
C GLU A 111 0.66 35.19 -18.22
N GLU A 112 -0.11 34.13 -17.93
CA GLU A 112 -0.95 33.41 -18.88
C GLU A 112 -2.32 33.14 -18.23
N ASP A 113 -3.40 33.50 -18.93
CA ASP A 113 -4.79 33.25 -18.49
C ASP A 113 -5.19 31.80 -18.80
N ASP A 114 -4.43 30.85 -18.27
CA ASP A 114 -4.78 29.44 -18.29
C ASP A 114 -5.75 29.14 -17.13
N PRO A 115 -7.02 28.80 -17.43
CA PRO A 115 -8.01 28.49 -16.40
C PRO A 115 -7.64 27.27 -15.55
N ASP A 116 -6.80 26.35 -16.05
CA ASP A 116 -6.38 25.14 -15.34
C ASP A 116 -5.01 25.28 -14.64
N SER A 117 -4.39 26.46 -14.70
CA SER A 117 -3.09 26.72 -14.07
C SER A 117 -3.11 26.45 -12.55
N PRO A 118 -2.11 25.73 -11.99
CA PRO A 118 -2.02 25.48 -10.55
C PRO A 118 -2.04 26.77 -9.69
N LYS A 119 -1.45 27.86 -10.20
CA LYS A 119 -1.43 29.15 -9.50
C LYS A 119 -2.83 29.74 -9.35
N ARG A 120 -3.64 29.65 -10.42
CA ARG A 120 -5.04 30.13 -10.41
C ARG A 120 -5.91 29.31 -9.46
N ARG A 121 -5.78 27.99 -9.49
CA ARG A 121 -6.51 27.08 -8.57
C ARG A 121 -6.20 27.38 -7.10
N ASN A 122 -4.93 27.65 -6.80
CA ASN A 122 -4.52 28.03 -5.44
C ASN A 122 -5.11 29.39 -5.03
N ALA A 123 -5.12 30.38 -5.94
CA ALA A 123 -5.72 31.69 -5.67
C ALA A 123 -7.23 31.59 -5.44
N GLU A 124 -7.95 30.83 -6.27
CA GLU A 124 -9.39 30.59 -6.08
C GLU A 124 -9.69 29.84 -4.78
N ARG A 125 -8.87 28.86 -4.41
CA ARG A 125 -9.04 28.14 -3.14
C ARG A 125 -8.82 29.03 -1.93
N ALA A 126 -7.77 29.85 -1.94
CA ALA A 126 -7.50 30.82 -0.88
C ALA A 126 -8.65 31.82 -0.71
N LEU A 127 -9.22 32.29 -1.83
CA LEU A 127 -10.42 33.14 -1.81
C LEU A 127 -11.62 32.42 -1.18
N LYS A 128 -11.89 31.17 -1.60
CA LYS A 128 -12.98 30.35 -1.01
C LYS A 128 -12.81 30.17 0.49
N ASP A 129 -11.59 29.93 0.98
CA ASP A 129 -11.32 29.79 2.42
C ASP A 129 -11.58 31.10 3.18
N ARG A 130 -11.19 32.25 2.63
CA ARG A 130 -11.51 33.57 3.20
C ARG A 130 -13.02 33.81 3.25
N VAL A 131 -13.71 33.57 2.14
CA VAL A 131 -15.18 33.69 2.05
C VAL A 131 -15.86 32.82 3.09
N ARG A 132 -15.40 31.58 3.26
CA ARG A 132 -15.90 30.63 4.25
C ARG A 132 -15.78 31.17 5.67
N SER A 133 -14.63 31.75 6.00
CA SER A 133 -14.40 32.41 7.29
C SER A 133 -15.29 33.64 7.47
N GLN A 134 -15.50 34.44 6.42
CA GLN A 134 -16.27 35.67 6.46
C GLN A 134 -17.77 35.41 6.74
N ILE A 135 -18.31 34.33 6.18
CA ILE A 135 -19.71 33.93 6.41
C ILE A 135 -19.89 33.02 7.63
N GLY A 136 -18.84 32.82 8.44
CA GLY A 136 -18.88 32.06 9.69
C GLY A 136 -19.07 30.55 9.50
N MET A 137 -18.74 30.00 8.33
CA MET A 137 -18.76 28.55 8.10
C MET A 137 -17.56 27.86 8.74
N THR A 138 -17.73 26.60 9.14
CA THR A 138 -16.64 25.77 9.68
C THR A 138 -15.46 25.73 8.71
N PRO A 139 -14.22 26.06 9.11
CA PRO A 139 -13.06 26.04 8.22
C PRO A 139 -12.94 24.71 7.47
N TRP A 140 -12.71 24.77 6.17
CA TRP A 140 -12.57 23.54 5.38
C TRP A 140 -11.16 22.96 5.57
N THR A 141 -11.08 21.86 6.32
CA THR A 141 -9.86 21.06 6.39
C THR A 141 -9.72 20.26 5.10
N HIS A 142 -8.78 20.66 4.24
CA HIS A 142 -8.48 19.90 3.04
C HIS A 142 -7.98 18.51 3.47
N GLY A 143 -8.56 17.44 2.95
CA GLY A 143 -8.10 16.10 3.32
C GLY A 143 -6.67 15.78 2.88
N ARG A 144 -6.09 16.55 1.93
CA ARG A 144 -4.66 16.47 1.57
C ARG A 144 -3.74 17.21 2.55
N LEU A 145 -4.27 18.12 3.37
CA LEU A 145 -3.50 18.76 4.47
C LEU A 145 -3.45 17.88 5.71
N MET A 146 -4.41 16.97 5.87
CA MET A 146 -4.37 15.92 6.89
C MET A 146 -3.39 14.81 6.49
N SER A 147 -2.83 14.12 7.48
CA SER A 147 -2.08 12.90 7.19
C SER A 147 -3.02 11.85 6.57
N ARG A 148 -2.49 10.99 5.68
CA ARG A 148 -3.27 9.89 5.09
C ARG A 148 -3.93 8.99 6.14
N ALA A 149 -3.27 8.79 7.29
CA ALA A 149 -3.80 8.02 8.40
C ALA A 149 -5.02 8.69 9.07
N GLU A 150 -4.98 10.01 9.29
CA GLU A 150 -6.13 10.75 9.83
C GLU A 150 -7.30 10.75 8.85
N TRP A 151 -7.02 10.92 7.55
CA TRP A 151 -8.04 10.86 6.52
C TRP A 151 -8.68 9.46 6.42
N ALA A 152 -7.89 8.40 6.54
CA ALA A 152 -8.40 7.03 6.61
C ALA A 152 -9.37 6.83 7.78
N ARG A 153 -9.01 7.31 8.98
CA ARG A 153 -9.91 7.24 10.16
C ARG A 153 -11.22 7.98 9.92
N LYS A 154 -11.19 9.15 9.27
CA LYS A 154 -12.40 9.91 8.90
C LYS A 154 -13.32 9.12 7.96
N ASN A 155 -12.74 8.30 7.08
CA ASN A 155 -13.44 7.41 6.17
C ASN A 155 -13.74 6.02 6.77
N LYS A 156 -13.59 5.83 8.08
CA LYS A 156 -13.81 4.53 8.77
C LYS A 156 -12.92 3.39 8.25
N ILE A 157 -11.71 3.74 7.80
CA ILE A 157 -10.65 2.82 7.40
C ILE A 157 -9.59 2.86 8.50
N SER A 158 -9.27 1.72 9.11
CA SER A 158 -8.24 1.64 10.14
C SER A 158 -6.83 1.75 9.53
N PRO A 159 -6.02 2.78 9.82
CA PRO A 159 -4.64 2.88 9.33
C PRO A 159 -3.66 2.15 10.26
N SER A 160 -4.10 1.16 11.05
CA SER A 160 -3.25 0.42 11.97
C SER A 160 -2.32 -0.55 11.24
N HIS A 161 -1.13 -0.79 11.78
CA HIS A 161 -0.23 -1.83 11.27
C HIS A 161 -0.68 -3.22 11.76
N GLU A 162 -1.34 -3.24 12.91
CA GLU A 162 -1.98 -4.41 13.47
C GLU A 162 -3.36 -4.56 12.84
N LEU A 163 -3.51 -5.63 12.06
CA LEU A 163 -4.78 -6.02 11.47
C LEU A 163 -5.57 -6.87 12.49
N PRO A 164 -6.90 -6.72 12.54
CA PRO A 164 -7.74 -7.51 13.44
C PRO A 164 -7.78 -8.98 13.03
N TYR A 165 -8.07 -9.86 13.99
CA TYR A 165 -8.37 -11.26 13.70
C TYR A 165 -9.87 -11.45 13.47
N ALA A 166 -10.25 -12.50 12.73
CA ALA A 166 -11.65 -12.77 12.41
C ALA A 166 -12.56 -12.95 13.65
N GLY A 167 -11.99 -13.26 14.82
CA GLY A 167 -12.72 -13.37 16.09
C GLY A 167 -12.93 -12.04 16.83
N ASP A 168 -12.26 -10.96 16.42
CA ASP A 168 -12.26 -9.68 17.13
C ASP A 168 -13.36 -8.71 16.65
N LEU A 169 -14.09 -9.06 15.59
CA LEU A 169 -15.05 -8.16 14.93
C LEU A 169 -16.40 -8.82 14.63
N ASP A 170 -17.49 -8.17 15.05
CA ASP A 170 -18.87 -8.37 14.56
C ASP A 170 -19.05 -7.92 13.07
N GLN A 171 -17.96 -7.68 12.33
CA GLN A 171 -17.95 -7.05 10.99
C GLN A 171 -17.57 -8.03 9.88
N ALA A 172 -17.93 -9.31 10.02
CA ALA A 172 -17.61 -10.35 9.03
C ALA A 172 -18.10 -9.99 7.61
N GLU A 173 -19.19 -9.21 7.47
CA GLU A 173 -19.73 -8.80 6.16
C GLU A 173 -18.92 -7.69 5.45
N LYS A 174 -18.08 -6.93 6.16
CA LYS A 174 -17.33 -5.79 5.57
C LYS A 174 -16.14 -6.24 4.72
N HIS A 175 -15.60 -7.44 4.96
CA HIS A 175 -14.32 -7.92 4.40
C HIS A 175 -14.48 -9.14 3.48
N THR A 176 -15.69 -9.36 2.94
CA THR A 176 -15.96 -10.45 2.00
C THR A 176 -15.83 -10.05 0.53
N ASP A 177 -15.52 -8.79 0.24
CA ASP A 177 -15.34 -8.32 -1.13
C ASP A 177 -13.91 -8.56 -1.64
N SER A 178 -13.72 -8.44 -2.94
CA SER A 178 -12.39 -8.64 -3.55
C SER A 178 -11.51 -7.38 -3.49
N ALA A 179 -11.89 -6.37 -2.71
CA ALA A 179 -11.13 -5.14 -2.56
C ALA A 179 -10.09 -5.31 -1.45
N ILE A 180 -8.88 -4.82 -1.70
CA ILE A 180 -7.81 -4.76 -0.70
C ILE A 180 -7.55 -3.29 -0.44
N GLN A 181 -7.94 -2.80 0.73
CA GLN A 181 -7.82 -1.39 1.07
C GLN A 181 -6.36 -0.97 1.28
N THR A 182 -6.01 0.20 0.71
CA THR A 182 -4.69 0.83 0.84
C THR A 182 -4.79 2.21 1.48
N LEU A 183 -3.67 2.76 1.93
CA LEU A 183 -3.58 4.16 2.41
C LEU A 183 -3.19 5.16 1.31
N LEU A 184 -3.20 4.77 0.04
CA LEU A 184 -2.75 5.62 -1.06
C LEU A 184 -3.95 6.20 -1.81
N PHE A 185 -3.92 7.50 -2.12
CA PHE A 185 -4.88 8.09 -3.08
C PHE A 185 -4.66 7.51 -4.48
N ALA A 186 -5.62 7.73 -5.40
CA ALA A 186 -5.62 7.07 -6.70
C ALA A 186 -4.34 7.34 -7.51
N ASP A 187 -3.87 8.59 -7.54
CA ASP A 187 -2.64 8.98 -8.25
C ASP A 187 -1.38 8.31 -7.66
N ASP A 188 -1.30 8.29 -6.32
CA ASP A 188 -0.20 7.65 -5.60
C ASP A 188 -0.20 6.13 -5.79
N LEU A 189 -1.39 5.52 -5.80
CA LEU A 189 -1.57 4.10 -6.05
C LEU A 189 -1.18 3.76 -7.49
N ASP A 190 -1.54 4.57 -8.48
CA ASP A 190 -1.12 4.36 -9.87
C ASP A 190 0.40 4.47 -10.04
N ALA A 191 1.02 5.48 -9.45
CA ALA A 191 2.47 5.63 -9.46
C ALA A 191 3.17 4.46 -8.76
N ARG A 192 2.67 4.02 -7.60
CA ARG A 192 3.23 2.89 -6.85
C ARG A 192 3.03 1.57 -7.58
N GLY A 193 1.82 1.30 -8.06
CA GLY A 193 1.47 0.08 -8.78
C GLY A 193 2.29 -0.10 -10.06
N ARG A 194 2.47 0.96 -10.85
CA ARG A 194 3.37 0.94 -12.02
C ARG A 194 4.81 0.59 -11.65
N ASN A 195 5.32 1.14 -10.54
CA ASN A 195 6.66 0.83 -10.06
C ASN A 195 6.78 -0.65 -9.63
N LEU A 196 5.82 -1.16 -8.85
CA LEU A 196 5.80 -2.56 -8.42
C LEU A 196 5.77 -3.52 -9.61
N ILE A 197 4.94 -3.24 -10.62
CA ILE A 197 4.91 -4.03 -11.86
C ILE A 197 6.28 -4.01 -12.57
N ALA A 198 6.88 -2.84 -12.74
CA ALA A 198 8.16 -2.70 -13.42
C ALA A 198 9.29 -3.42 -12.67
N GLU A 199 9.34 -3.29 -11.34
CA GLU A 199 10.30 -3.99 -10.49
C GLU A 199 10.10 -5.50 -10.56
N ALA A 200 8.88 -5.99 -10.36
CA ALA A 200 8.56 -7.42 -10.40
C ALA A 200 8.92 -8.05 -11.74
N ARG A 201 8.62 -7.35 -12.85
CA ARG A 201 8.99 -7.77 -14.20
C ARG A 201 10.50 -7.83 -14.37
N ARG A 202 11.22 -6.78 -13.96
CA ARG A 202 12.68 -6.73 -14.05
C ARG A 202 13.34 -7.91 -13.31
N TRP A 203 12.92 -8.17 -12.07
CA TRP A 203 13.45 -9.29 -11.30
C TRP A 203 13.16 -10.65 -11.94
N ARG A 204 11.96 -10.81 -12.52
CA ARG A 204 11.60 -12.04 -13.23
C ARG A 204 12.42 -12.24 -14.50
N GLU A 205 12.60 -11.19 -15.31
CA GLU A 205 13.34 -11.24 -16.57
C GLU A 205 14.86 -11.39 -16.35
N GLU A 206 15.44 -10.67 -15.38
CA GLU A 206 16.89 -10.69 -15.14
C GLU A 206 17.35 -11.90 -14.34
N LYS A 207 16.54 -12.37 -13.39
CA LYS A 207 16.98 -13.38 -12.40
C LYS A 207 16.09 -14.62 -12.36
N GLY A 208 15.02 -14.67 -13.15
CA GLY A 208 14.12 -15.81 -13.21
C GLY A 208 13.35 -16.05 -11.90
N VAL A 209 13.26 -15.05 -11.01
CA VAL A 209 12.62 -15.19 -9.70
C VAL A 209 11.39 -14.29 -9.57
N ASP A 210 10.35 -14.81 -8.93
CA ASP A 210 9.24 -13.98 -8.47
C ASP A 210 9.72 -13.14 -7.28
N ALA A 211 9.65 -11.82 -7.42
CA ALA A 211 10.15 -10.87 -6.44
C ALA A 211 9.04 -10.08 -5.73
N LEU A 212 7.77 -10.33 -6.05
CA LEU A 212 6.63 -9.69 -5.41
C LEU A 212 5.94 -10.66 -4.46
N TYR A 213 5.83 -10.23 -3.21
CA TYR A 213 5.26 -11.02 -2.13
C TYR A 213 4.28 -10.16 -1.33
N LEU A 214 3.14 -10.75 -0.98
CA LEU A 214 2.29 -10.29 0.11
C LEU A 214 2.89 -10.83 1.42
N ALA A 215 3.32 -9.92 2.29
CA ALA A 215 3.80 -10.28 3.62
C ALA A 215 2.64 -10.28 4.62
N LEU A 216 2.39 -11.42 5.27
CA LEU A 216 1.42 -11.53 6.36
C LEU A 216 2.16 -11.64 7.69
N GLY A 217 1.93 -10.65 8.55
CA GLY A 217 2.54 -10.56 9.87
C GLY A 217 4.03 -10.20 9.83
N PHE A 218 4.49 -9.58 10.92
CA PHE A 218 5.89 -9.26 11.15
C PHE A 218 6.27 -9.71 12.56
N LEU A 219 7.46 -10.28 12.69
CA LEU A 219 8.09 -10.56 13.97
C LEU A 219 8.94 -9.36 14.37
N GLU A 220 8.71 -8.85 15.57
CA GLU A 220 9.65 -7.95 16.23
C GLU A 220 10.73 -8.78 16.93
N TRP A 221 11.99 -8.52 16.60
CA TRP A 221 13.14 -9.20 17.20
C TRP A 221 14.31 -8.23 17.41
N ARG A 222 15.33 -8.66 18.16
CA ARG A 222 16.50 -7.85 18.54
C ARG A 222 17.75 -8.68 18.34
N GLU A 223 18.80 -8.10 17.76
CA GLU A 223 20.08 -8.78 17.49
C GLU A 223 20.81 -9.19 18.78
N ALA A 224 20.67 -8.41 19.84
CA ALA A 224 21.21 -8.73 21.15
C ALA A 224 20.15 -8.42 22.23
N LYS A 225 20.17 -9.20 23.32
CA LYS A 225 19.27 -8.99 24.47
C LYS A 225 19.37 -7.58 25.07
N ALA A 226 20.52 -6.94 24.93
CA ALA A 226 20.79 -5.58 25.41
C ALA A 226 20.53 -4.48 24.36
N SER A 227 20.10 -4.84 23.14
CA SER A 227 19.83 -3.86 22.09
C SER A 227 18.42 -3.29 22.23
N ASP A 228 18.32 -1.97 22.33
CA ASP A 228 17.04 -1.25 22.33
C ASP A 228 16.43 -1.13 20.92
N ARG A 229 17.15 -1.54 19.89
CA ARG A 229 16.68 -1.48 18.51
C ARG A 229 15.84 -2.71 18.15
N ALA A 230 14.53 -2.49 18.07
CA ALA A 230 13.58 -3.43 17.47
C ALA A 230 13.80 -3.53 15.95
N LEU A 231 13.84 -4.76 15.44
CA LEU A 231 13.92 -5.10 14.02
C LEU A 231 12.66 -5.86 13.63
N LEU A 232 12.17 -5.62 12.41
CA LEU A 232 10.98 -6.28 11.89
C LEU A 232 11.36 -7.27 10.81
N ALA A 233 10.82 -8.47 10.88
CA ALA A 233 10.99 -9.49 9.86
C ALA A 233 9.62 -10.01 9.42
N PRO A 234 9.30 -10.03 8.12
CA PRO A 234 8.03 -10.61 7.66
C PRO A 234 7.98 -12.10 8.06
N LEU A 235 6.81 -12.56 8.51
CA LEU A 235 6.63 -13.94 8.97
C LEU A 235 6.31 -14.87 7.80
N LEU A 236 5.20 -14.58 7.13
CA LEU A 236 4.69 -15.35 6.00
C LEU A 236 4.74 -14.52 4.73
N LEU A 237 5.12 -15.15 3.63
CA LEU A 237 5.31 -14.54 2.31
C LEU A 237 4.50 -15.32 1.29
N ILE A 238 3.51 -14.68 0.70
CA ILE A 238 2.71 -15.26 -0.38
C ILE A 238 3.21 -14.64 -1.68
N PRO A 239 3.72 -15.43 -2.65
CA PRO A 239 4.06 -14.91 -3.95
C PRO A 239 2.79 -14.41 -4.63
N VAL A 240 2.83 -13.20 -5.20
CA VAL A 240 1.66 -12.62 -5.87
C VAL A 240 2.03 -11.98 -7.21
N GLY A 241 1.11 -12.04 -8.15
CA GLY A 241 1.12 -11.25 -9.38
C GLY A 241 0.46 -9.90 -9.15
N ILE A 242 0.85 -8.90 -9.94
CA ILE A 242 0.18 -7.60 -10.01
C ILE A 242 -0.02 -7.22 -11.48
N GLU A 243 -1.24 -6.85 -11.83
CA GLU A 243 -1.60 -6.41 -13.18
C GLU A 243 -2.34 -5.08 -13.13
N ARG A 244 -2.08 -4.21 -14.12
CA ARG A 244 -2.77 -2.94 -14.29
C ARG A 244 -3.86 -3.08 -15.34
N LYS A 245 -5.11 -2.78 -14.98
CA LYS A 245 -6.26 -2.75 -15.89
C LYS A 245 -6.83 -1.34 -16.01
N SER A 246 -7.20 -0.97 -17.23
CA SER A 246 -7.94 0.26 -17.50
C SER A 246 -9.43 -0.01 -17.32
N THR A 247 -10.12 0.89 -16.62
CA THR A 247 -11.56 0.81 -16.38
C THR A 247 -12.21 2.17 -16.71
N PRO A 248 -13.53 2.23 -16.94
CA PRO A 248 -14.23 3.50 -17.14
C PRO A 248 -14.09 4.49 -15.96
N LYS A 249 -13.83 3.98 -14.75
CA LYS A 249 -13.64 4.78 -13.52
C LYS A 249 -12.16 5.10 -13.24
N GLY A 250 -11.26 4.83 -14.18
CA GLY A 250 -9.82 5.04 -14.03
C GLY A 250 -9.03 3.74 -14.04
N THR A 251 -7.91 3.72 -13.32
CA THR A 251 -7.00 2.56 -13.29
C THR A 251 -7.32 1.64 -12.12
N ARG A 252 -7.25 0.33 -12.33
CA ARG A 252 -7.37 -0.69 -11.28
C ARG A 252 -6.13 -1.59 -11.30
N PHE A 253 -5.61 -1.91 -10.12
CA PHE A 253 -4.53 -2.88 -9.97
C PHE A 253 -5.10 -4.16 -9.40
N GLU A 254 -4.91 -5.27 -10.10
CA GLU A 254 -5.34 -6.58 -9.68
C GLU A 254 -4.18 -7.39 -9.10
N ILE A 255 -4.44 -8.10 -8.01
CA ILE A 255 -3.51 -8.99 -7.32
C ILE A 255 -4.00 -10.42 -7.48
N THR A 256 -3.10 -11.30 -7.88
CA THR A 256 -3.38 -12.73 -8.08
C THR A 256 -2.38 -13.58 -7.31
N MET A 257 -2.79 -14.79 -6.89
CA MET A 257 -1.85 -15.69 -6.24
C MET A 257 -0.80 -16.18 -7.24
N GLY A 258 0.47 -16.05 -6.86
CA GLY A 258 1.59 -16.58 -7.60
C GLY A 258 1.78 -18.07 -7.36
N GLN A 259 2.69 -18.68 -8.12
CA GLN A 259 3.01 -20.10 -7.98
C GLN A 259 3.85 -20.35 -6.71
N GLY A 260 3.53 -21.42 -5.98
CA GLY A 260 4.36 -21.91 -4.86
C GLY A 260 3.83 -21.68 -3.45
N GLY A 261 2.60 -21.19 -3.27
CA GLY A 261 1.90 -21.14 -1.98
C GLY A 261 2.56 -20.25 -0.92
N ILE A 262 2.08 -20.31 0.33
CA ILE A 262 2.69 -19.60 1.47
C ILE A 262 4.12 -20.10 1.68
N LYS A 263 5.05 -19.16 1.83
CA LYS A 263 6.43 -19.40 2.23
C LYS A 263 6.68 -18.76 3.59
N GLU A 264 7.30 -19.51 4.49
CA GLU A 264 7.92 -18.91 5.68
C GLU A 264 9.18 -18.14 5.30
N ASN A 265 9.49 -17.12 6.08
CA ASN A 265 10.77 -16.44 5.98
C ASN A 265 11.94 -17.35 6.40
N ALA A 266 12.68 -17.85 5.40
CA ALA A 266 13.80 -18.75 5.61
C ALA A 266 14.95 -18.15 6.43
N ALA A 267 15.12 -16.82 6.41
CA ALA A 267 16.18 -16.16 7.17
C ALA A 267 15.90 -16.24 8.69
N LEU A 268 14.64 -16.08 9.10
CA LEU A 268 14.23 -16.28 10.50
C LEU A 268 14.43 -17.71 10.98
N ARG A 269 14.14 -18.70 10.12
CA ARG A 269 14.35 -20.12 10.46
C ARG A 269 15.83 -20.44 10.69
N ALA A 270 16.72 -19.86 9.90
CA ALA A 270 18.15 -20.11 10.01
C ALA A 270 18.78 -19.43 11.25
N ASP A 271 18.28 -18.24 11.62
CA ASP A 271 18.75 -17.48 12.77
C ASP A 271 18.29 -18.09 14.12
N SER A 272 17.06 -18.61 14.18
CA SER A 272 16.56 -19.28 15.38
C SER A 272 17.35 -20.53 15.75
N HIS A 273 17.91 -21.24 14.77
CA HIS A 273 18.81 -22.37 15.00
C HIS A 273 20.20 -21.96 15.51
N HIS A 274 20.68 -20.75 15.20
CA HIS A 274 21.96 -20.24 15.71
C HIS A 274 21.85 -19.67 17.14
N SER A 275 20.65 -19.31 17.59
CA SER A 275 20.42 -18.71 18.91
C SER A 275 20.20 -19.72 20.06
N VAL A 276 20.22 -21.03 19.77
CA VAL A 276 19.97 -22.11 20.75
C VAL A 276 21.21 -23.01 20.93
N SER A 277 22.42 -22.44 20.88
CA SER A 277 23.67 -23.16 21.18
C SER A 277 24.55 -22.39 22.14
#